data_AF-A0A821UV03-F1
#
_entry.id   AF-A0A821UV03-F1
#
_cell.length_a   1.000
_cell.length_b   1.000
_cell.length_c   1.000
_cell.angle_alpha   90.00
_cell.angle_beta   90.00
_cell.angle_gamma   90.00
#
_symmetry.space_group_name_H-M   'P 1'
#
loop_
_entity.id
_entity.type
_entity.pdbx_description
1 polymer ?
#
loop_
_entity_poly.entity_id
_entity_poly.type
_entity_poly.pdbx_seq_one_letter_code
_entity_poly.pdbx_strand_id
1 'polypeptide(L)'
;MVYCIMKFHESQKQKVDSTRKVLFNMTYDNLMNNPIDVVHRIYDYFGLDWSTKFETAMQKWLTENPQGKQGHHSYFQTDFALTCEEIETRYADYTKLFLSQ
;
A
#
# COMPACT_ATOMS: atom_id res chain seq x y z
N MET A 1 11.62 16.70 22.96
CA MET A 1 11.18 15.60 22.06
C MET A 1 10.00 16.01 21.17
N VAL A 2 9.95 17.26 20.70
CA VAL A 2 8.91 17.76 19.76
C VAL A 2 9.54 18.33 18.48
N TYR A 3 10.85 18.61 18.53
CA TYR A 3 11.63 19.22 17.45
C TYR A 3 11.88 18.29 16.23
N CYS A 4 11.96 16.97 16.44
CA CYS A 4 12.13 16.01 15.34
C CYS A 4 10.88 15.89 14.46
N ILE A 5 9.68 16.03 15.04
CA ILE A 5 8.42 15.93 14.27
C ILE A 5 8.25 17.18 13.40
N MET A 6 8.58 18.37 13.91
CA MET A 6 8.51 19.61 13.12
C MET A 6 9.53 19.63 11.96
N LYS A 7 10.70 19.03 12.13
CA LYS A 7 11.73 18.89 11.08
C LYS A 7 11.30 18.01 9.90
N PHE A 8 10.37 17.07 10.09
CA PHE A 8 9.83 16.25 9.01
C PHE A 8 8.92 17.05 8.06
N HIS A 9 8.24 18.09 8.57
CA HIS A 9 7.32 18.91 7.79
C HIS A 9 8.04 19.88 6.82
N GLU A 10 9.28 20.26 7.12
CA GLU A 10 10.07 21.15 6.25
C GLU A 10 10.76 20.41 5.09
N SER A 11 11.06 19.11 5.24
CA SER A 11 11.81 18.36 4.22
C SER A 11 10.98 17.87 3.03
N GLN A 12 9.64 17.92 3.12
CA GLN A 12 8.74 17.42 2.07
C GLN A 12 8.42 18.44 0.96
N LYS A 13 9.00 19.65 0.98
CA LYS A 13 8.85 20.63 -0.10
C LYS A 13 9.78 20.39 -1.29
N GLN A 14 10.46 19.25 -1.36
CA GLN A 14 11.13 18.87 -2.59
C GLN A 14 10.07 18.34 -3.56
N LYS A 15 9.65 19.19 -4.51
CA LYS A 15 8.79 18.78 -5.63
C LYS A 15 9.47 17.59 -6.32
N VAL A 16 8.96 16.39 -6.04
CA VAL A 16 9.32 15.19 -6.80
C VAL A 16 8.99 15.52 -8.25
N ASP A 17 10.00 15.39 -9.10
CA ASP A 17 9.91 15.53 -10.54
C ASP A 17 8.80 14.58 -11.05
N SER A 18 7.62 15.13 -11.35
CA SER A 18 6.41 14.41 -11.78
C SER A 18 6.64 13.57 -13.05
N THR A 19 7.77 13.76 -13.73
CA THR A 19 8.13 13.07 -14.97
C THR A 19 8.86 11.75 -14.73
N ARG A 20 9.39 11.49 -13.51
CA ARG A 20 9.99 10.20 -13.18
C ARG A 20 8.98 9.27 -12.53
N LYS A 21 8.83 8.08 -13.11
CA LYS A 21 8.07 6.97 -12.51
C LYS A 21 8.82 6.42 -11.28
N VAL A 22 8.67 7.08 -10.12
CA VAL A 22 9.31 6.67 -8.86
C VAL A 22 8.37 6.04 -7.85
N LEU A 23 7.05 6.23 -8.03
CA LEU A 23 6.02 5.73 -7.11
C LEU A 23 4.96 4.96 -7.89
N PHE A 24 4.62 3.77 -7.40
CA PHE A 24 3.51 2.96 -7.90
C PHE A 24 2.47 2.82 -6.78
N ASN A 25 1.25 3.27 -7.05
CA ASN A 25 0.14 3.17 -6.09
C ASN A 25 -0.70 1.94 -6.36
N MET A 26 -1.08 1.25 -5.30
CA MET A 26 -1.97 0.09 -5.33
C MET A 26 -2.80 0.03 -4.04
N THR A 27 -4.04 -0.43 -4.17
CA THR A 27 -4.90 -0.68 -3.01
C THR A 27 -4.64 -2.09 -2.47
N TYR A 28 -4.88 -2.24 -1.17
CA TYR A 28 -4.80 -3.54 -0.51
C TYR A 28 -5.79 -4.55 -1.12
N ASP A 29 -7.02 -4.12 -1.39
CA ASP A 29 -8.05 -4.98 -1.99
C ASP A 29 -7.62 -5.50 -3.36
N ASN A 30 -6.99 -4.66 -4.19
CA ASN A 30 -6.49 -5.10 -5.48
C ASN A 30 -5.35 -6.13 -5.34
N LEU A 31 -4.45 -5.94 -4.36
CA LEU A 31 -3.40 -6.92 -4.07
C LEU A 31 -3.97 -8.28 -3.66
N MET A 32 -4.97 -8.27 -2.78
CA MET A 32 -5.52 -9.51 -2.24
C MET A 32 -6.34 -10.27 -3.27
N ASN A 33 -7.06 -9.56 -4.14
CA ASN A 33 -7.86 -10.18 -5.19
C ASN A 33 -7.01 -10.63 -6.39
N ASN A 34 -5.97 -9.86 -6.77
CA ASN A 34 -5.22 -10.09 -8.01
C ASN A 34 -3.69 -9.91 -7.82
N PRO A 35 -3.04 -10.70 -6.95
CA PRO A 35 -1.64 -10.45 -6.58
C PRO A 35 -0.67 -10.51 -7.76
N ILE A 36 -0.89 -11.43 -8.71
CA ILE A 36 -0.02 -11.57 -9.88
C ILE A 36 -0.18 -10.39 -10.85
N ASP A 37 -1.42 -9.95 -11.10
CA ASP A 37 -1.70 -8.77 -11.94
C ASP A 37 -1.05 -7.51 -11.38
N VAL A 38 -1.13 -7.32 -10.06
CA VAL A 38 -0.47 -6.19 -9.39
C VAL A 38 1.04 -6.22 -9.61
N VAL A 39 1.69 -7.38 -9.47
CA VAL A 39 3.14 -7.49 -9.67
C VAL A 39 3.52 -7.27 -11.14
N HIS A 40 2.71 -7.75 -12.09
CA HIS A 40 2.86 -7.41 -13.52
C HIS A 40 2.84 -5.90 -13.75
N ARG A 41 1.83 -5.21 -13.22
CA ARG A 41 1.69 -3.76 -13.34
C ARG A 41 2.87 -3.00 -12.71
N ILE A 42 3.45 -3.50 -11.63
CA ILE A 42 4.68 -2.95 -11.03
C ILE A 42 5.84 -3.06 -12.02
N TYR A 43 6.05 -4.25 -12.60
CA TYR A 43 7.13 -4.48 -13.57
C TYR A 43 6.97 -3.62 -14.80
N ASP A 44 5.77 -3.57 -15.38
CA ASP A 44 5.45 -2.71 -16.52
C ASP A 44 5.64 -1.22 -16.21
N TYR A 45 5.24 -0.79 -15.01
CA TYR A 45 5.39 0.61 -14.60
C TYR A 45 6.86 1.02 -14.54
N PHE A 46 7.74 0.18 -13.99
CA PHE A 46 9.17 0.46 -13.86
C PHE A 46 10.01 0.01 -15.05
N GLY A 47 9.42 -0.67 -16.05
CA GLY A 47 10.13 -1.17 -17.23
C GLY A 47 11.08 -2.33 -16.90
N LEU A 48 10.67 -3.23 -16.01
CA LEU A 48 11.42 -4.41 -15.60
C LEU A 48 11.04 -5.62 -16.45
N ASP A 49 12.00 -6.50 -16.72
CA ASP A 49 11.77 -7.71 -17.51
C ASP A 49 10.91 -8.74 -16.75
N TRP A 50 9.84 -9.21 -17.38
CA TRP A 50 9.01 -10.31 -16.87
C TRP A 50 9.46 -11.66 -17.43
N SER A 51 9.53 -12.69 -16.58
CA SER A 51 9.83 -14.05 -17.03
C SER A 51 8.81 -15.06 -16.54
N THR A 52 8.52 -16.07 -17.37
CA THR A 52 7.63 -17.18 -17.01
C THR A 52 8.12 -17.92 -15.76
N LYS A 53 9.43 -18.06 -15.59
CA LYS A 53 10.03 -18.71 -14.41
C LYS A 53 9.69 -17.96 -13.12
N PHE A 54 9.74 -16.63 -13.15
CA PHE A 54 9.39 -15.79 -12.00
C PHE A 54 7.91 -15.95 -11.65
N GLU A 55 7.03 -15.87 -12.64
CA GLU A 55 5.59 -16.04 -12.44
C GLU A 55 5.23 -17.42 -11.85
N THR A 56 5.80 -18.51 -12.38
CA THR A 56 5.58 -19.86 -11.85
C THR A 56 6.05 -19.99 -10.40
N ALA A 57 7.20 -19.40 -10.05
CA ALA A 57 7.69 -19.41 -8.67
C ALA A 57 6.76 -18.64 -7.72
N MET A 58 6.23 -17.49 -8.17
CA MET A 58 5.27 -16.69 -7.42
C MET A 58 3.93 -17.41 -7.23
N GLN A 59 3.38 -18.03 -8.28
CA GLN A 59 2.17 -18.86 -8.20
C GLN A 59 2.31 -20.01 -7.20
N LYS A 60 3.46 -20.70 -7.23
CA LYS A 60 3.77 -21.75 -6.27
C LYS A 60 3.80 -21.20 -4.85
N TRP A 61 4.48 -20.08 -4.62
CA TRP A 61 4.57 -19.47 -3.30
C TRP A 61 3.19 -19.06 -2.75
N LEU A 62 2.33 -18.46 -3.60
CA LEU A 62 0.97 -18.08 -3.22
C LEU A 62 0.11 -19.30 -2.84
N THR A 63 0.30 -20.42 -3.53
CA THR A 63 -0.40 -21.67 -3.23
C THR A 63 0.05 -22.28 -1.90
N GLU A 64 1.35 -22.19 -1.58
CA GLU A 64 1.93 -22.72 -0.34
C GLU A 64 1.71 -21.81 0.88
N ASN A 65 1.42 -20.52 0.64
CA ASN A 65 1.30 -19.48 1.66
C ASN A 65 0.00 -18.67 1.49
N PRO A 66 -1.18 -19.32 1.61
CA PRO A 66 -2.43 -18.60 1.59
C PRO A 66 -2.51 -17.59 2.73
N GLN A 67 -3.16 -16.46 2.47
CA GLN A 67 -3.41 -15.43 3.47
C GLN A 67 -4.19 -16.02 4.65
N GLY A 68 -3.84 -15.62 5.89
CA GLY A 68 -4.50 -16.10 7.10
C GLY A 68 -3.99 -17.43 7.65
N LYS A 69 -2.93 -18.01 7.06
CA LYS A 69 -2.26 -19.24 7.55
C LYS A 69 -1.83 -19.18 9.02
N GLN A 70 -1.65 -17.98 9.58
CA GLN A 70 -1.23 -17.75 10.98
C GLN A 70 -2.36 -17.24 11.90
N GLY A 71 -3.61 -17.27 11.43
CA GLY A 71 -4.78 -16.76 12.16
C GLY A 71 -5.12 -15.31 11.80
N HIS A 72 -6.32 -14.88 12.18
CA HIS A 72 -6.80 -13.52 12.00
C HIS A 72 -6.79 -12.78 13.34
N HIS A 73 -6.16 -11.61 13.37
CA HIS A 73 -6.26 -10.70 14.50
C HIS A 73 -7.42 -9.74 14.25
N SER A 74 -8.46 -9.85 15.08
CA SER A 74 -9.55 -8.87 15.10
C SER A 74 -9.16 -7.71 15.98
N TYR A 75 -9.21 -6.49 15.44
CA TYR A 75 -9.02 -5.24 16.18
C TYR A 75 -10.27 -4.39 16.01
N PHE A 76 -10.77 -3.84 17.11
CA PHE A 76 -11.87 -2.89 17.10
C PHE A 76 -11.38 -1.50 17.47
N GLN A 77 -12.03 -0.46 16.93
CA GLN A 77 -11.69 0.94 17.23
C GLN A 77 -11.86 1.22 18.74
N THR A 78 -12.85 0.57 19.35
CA THR A 78 -13.16 0.66 20.78
C THR A 78 -12.03 0.17 21.67
N ASP A 79 -11.19 -0.76 21.21
CA ASP A 79 -10.03 -1.26 21.97
C ASP A 79 -9.01 -0.15 22.24
N PHE A 80 -9.07 0.92 21.46
CA PHE A 80 -8.17 2.08 21.52
C PHE A 80 -8.89 3.38 21.88
N ALA A 81 -10.16 3.30 22.32
CA ALA A 81 -11.02 4.45 22.60
C ALA A 81 -11.14 5.42 21.39
N LEU A 82 -11.16 4.89 20.17
CA LEU A 82 -11.34 5.64 18.94
C LEU A 82 -12.75 5.47 18.38
N THR A 83 -13.24 6.50 17.68
CA THR A 83 -14.49 6.47 16.91
C THR A 83 -14.24 6.47 15.40
N CYS A 84 -15.21 5.98 14.62
CA CYS A 84 -15.12 6.02 13.15
C CYS A 84 -15.02 7.46 12.63
N GLU A 85 -15.81 8.38 13.18
CA GLU A 85 -15.81 9.80 12.79
C GLU A 85 -14.43 10.45 12.98
N GLU A 86 -13.74 10.16 14.09
CA GLU A 86 -12.39 10.66 14.34
C GLU A 86 -11.38 10.14 13.30
N ILE A 87 -11.49 8.86 12.92
CA ILE A 87 -10.63 8.25 11.91
C ILE A 87 -10.93 8.84 10.53
N GLU A 88 -12.19 8.90 10.12
CA GLU A 88 -12.62 9.45 8.83
C GLU A 88 -12.19 10.91 8.68
N THR A 89 -12.39 11.72 9.71
CA THR A 89 -11.97 13.13 9.71
C THR A 89 -10.45 13.25 9.61
N ARG A 90 -9.70 12.42 10.35
CA ARG A 90 -8.23 12.45 10.34
C ARG A 90 -7.64 12.07 8.98
N TYR A 91 -8.26 11.13 8.28
CA TYR A 91 -7.76 10.58 7.02
C TYR A 91 -8.51 11.10 5.79
N ALA A 92 -9.40 12.08 5.92
CA ALA A 92 -10.24 12.60 4.84
C ALA A 92 -9.43 12.99 3.59
N ASP A 93 -8.32 13.71 3.76
CA ASP A 93 -7.45 14.13 2.65
C ASP A 93 -6.81 12.93 1.94
N TYR A 94 -6.35 11.93 2.70
CA TYR A 94 -5.76 10.72 2.13
C TYR A 94 -6.81 9.91 1.37
N THR A 95 -7.96 9.66 1.98
CA THR A 95 -9.06 8.91 1.36
C THR A 95 -9.52 9.58 0.07
N LYS A 96 -9.64 10.92 0.07
CA LYS A 96 -10.00 11.69 -1.13
C LYS A 96 -8.95 11.61 -2.24
N LEU A 97 -7.67 11.52 -1.91
CA LEU A 97 -6.60 11.46 -2.91
C LEU A 97 -6.41 10.04 -3.47
N PHE A 98 -6.60 9.01 -2.64
CA PHE A 98 -6.12 7.66 -2.96
C PHE A 98 -7.20 6.56 -2.95
N LEU A 99 -8.37 6.80 -2.35
CA LEU A 99 -9.41 5.78 -2.18
C LEU A 99 -10.77 6.13 -2.80
N SER A 100 -11.00 7.38 -3.20
CA SER A 100 -12.28 7.83 -3.81
C SER A 100 -12.30 7.81 -5.34
N GLN A 101 -11.60 6.86 -5.96
CA GLN A 101 -11.56 6.68 -7.43
C GLN A 101 -12.48 5.56 -7.88
#